data_AF-A0A369RYW3-F1
#
_entry.id   AF-A0A369RYW3-F1
#
_cell.length_a   1.000
_cell.length_b   1.000
_cell.length_c   1.000
_cell.angle_alpha   90.00
_cell.angle_beta   90.00
_cell.angle_gamma   90.00
#
_symmetry.space_group_name_H-M   'P 1'
#
loop_
_entity.id
_entity.type
_entity.pdbx_description
1 polymer ?
#
loop_
_entity_poly.entity_id
_entity_poly.type
_entity_poly.pdbx_seq_one_letter_code
_entity_poly.pdbx_strand_id
1 'polypeptide(L)'
;MTSTKAIEENFPVHFTMHSYVARLHTFQNWPFKRKSKCVAEKMAKAGFYHTPTSDYPDCVTCFACMKELDGWEQNDDPFQEHEKHSSKCPFIQLAKDEDDMTFEEVIKLENARQMLRFDHEVESYIRKFERQCNDVLDDYS
;
A
#
# COMPACT_ATOMS: atom_id res chain seq x y z
N MET A 1 -25.94 7.33 -21.96
CA MET A 1 -24.50 7.15 -22.16
C MET A 1 -23.78 8.03 -21.15
N THR A 2 -23.73 7.58 -19.90
CA THR A 2 -23.00 8.28 -18.83
C THR A 2 -21.51 8.07 -19.07
N SER A 3 -20.77 9.17 -19.16
CA SER A 3 -19.34 9.21 -19.47
C SER A 3 -18.57 8.36 -18.46
N THR A 4 -17.75 7.45 -18.95
CA THR A 4 -16.86 6.56 -18.19
C THR A 4 -15.98 7.29 -17.17
N LYS A 5 -15.71 8.59 -17.38
CA LYS A 5 -14.94 9.43 -16.44
C LYS A 5 -15.58 9.57 -15.06
N ALA A 6 -16.90 9.59 -14.95
CA ALA A 6 -17.59 9.84 -13.68
C ALA A 6 -17.55 8.64 -12.71
N ILE A 7 -17.26 7.43 -13.20
CA ILE A 7 -17.16 6.22 -12.37
C ILE A 7 -15.77 6.11 -11.74
N GLU A 8 -14.73 6.63 -12.39
CA GLU A 8 -13.35 6.61 -11.88
C GLU A 8 -13.12 7.63 -10.75
N GLU A 9 -13.87 8.75 -10.74
CA GLU A 9 -13.67 9.86 -9.81
C GLU A 9 -14.19 9.63 -8.38
N ASN A 10 -14.92 8.53 -8.13
CA ASN A 10 -15.57 8.26 -6.83
C ASN A 10 -15.20 6.91 -6.19
N PHE A 11 -14.21 6.21 -6.73
CA PHE A 11 -13.67 5.02 -6.05
C PHE A 11 -12.58 5.45 -5.07
N PRO A 12 -12.60 4.97 -3.80
CA PRO A 12 -11.51 5.23 -2.86
C PRO A 12 -10.19 4.83 -3.52
N VAL A 13 -9.17 5.69 -3.47
CA VAL A 13 -7.84 5.50 -4.11
C VAL A 13 -7.32 4.08 -3.90
N HIS A 14 -7.56 3.54 -2.72
CA HIS A 14 -7.15 2.20 -2.33
C HIS A 14 -7.76 1.06 -3.19
N PHE A 15 -8.98 1.20 -3.70
CA PHE A 15 -9.59 0.19 -4.57
C PHE A 15 -8.86 0.08 -5.91
N THR A 16 -8.27 1.17 -6.41
CA THR A 16 -7.60 1.19 -7.71
C THR A 16 -6.17 0.63 -7.69
N MET A 17 -5.54 0.53 -6.50
CA MET A 17 -4.14 0.13 -6.36
C MET A 17 -3.87 -1.37 -6.57
N HIS A 18 -4.90 -2.18 -6.85
CA HIS A 18 -4.70 -3.57 -7.31
C HIS A 18 -4.03 -3.63 -8.70
N SER A 19 -4.10 -2.56 -9.49
CA SER A 19 -3.47 -2.47 -10.80
C SER A 19 -2.02 -2.02 -10.70
N TYR A 20 -1.09 -2.81 -11.24
CA TYR A 20 0.30 -2.40 -11.45
C TYR A 20 0.44 -1.01 -12.08
N VAL A 21 -0.31 -0.73 -13.15
CA VAL A 21 -0.23 0.55 -13.89
C VAL A 21 -0.67 1.71 -13.00
N ALA A 22 -1.75 1.54 -12.25
CA ALA A 22 -2.22 2.55 -11.31
C ALA A 22 -1.15 2.84 -10.22
N ARG A 23 -0.53 1.79 -9.67
CA ARG A 23 0.56 1.94 -8.70
C ARG A 23 1.76 2.66 -9.30
N LEU A 24 2.19 2.30 -10.50
CA LEU A 24 3.31 2.94 -11.18
C LEU A 24 3.08 4.45 -11.38
N HIS A 25 1.86 4.85 -11.73
CA HIS A 25 1.48 6.24 -11.94
C HIS A 25 1.63 7.14 -10.69
N THR A 26 1.70 6.57 -9.49
CA THR A 26 1.89 7.33 -8.24
C THR A 26 3.33 7.85 -8.06
N PHE A 27 4.31 7.24 -8.73
CA PHE A 27 5.75 7.54 -8.57
C PHE A 27 6.22 8.77 -9.37
N GLN A 28 5.45 9.87 -9.36
CA GLN A 28 5.75 11.07 -10.17
C GLN A 28 7.05 11.78 -9.74
N ASN A 29 7.30 11.86 -8.43
CA ASN A 29 8.47 12.54 -7.84
C ASN A 29 9.44 11.58 -7.15
N TRP A 30 9.47 10.32 -7.58
CA TRP A 30 10.32 9.31 -6.96
C TRP A 30 11.82 9.64 -7.14
N PRO A 31 12.63 9.65 -6.06
CA PRO A 31 14.01 10.12 -6.10
C PRO A 31 14.96 9.16 -6.83
N PHE A 32 14.66 7.85 -6.83
CA PHE A 32 15.55 6.83 -7.41
C PHE A 32 15.32 6.63 -8.90
N LYS A 33 16.42 6.65 -9.67
CA LYS A 33 16.42 6.57 -11.15
C LYS A 33 17.02 5.24 -11.63
N ARG A 34 17.05 5.04 -12.95
CA ARG A 34 17.34 3.78 -13.68
C ARG A 34 18.50 2.89 -13.16
N LYS A 35 19.50 3.43 -12.48
CA LYS A 35 20.62 2.64 -11.92
C LYS A 35 20.32 2.01 -10.55
N SER A 36 19.26 2.46 -9.87
CA SER A 36 18.86 1.96 -8.57
C SER A 36 18.08 0.64 -8.68
N LYS A 37 18.12 -0.17 -7.61
CA LYS A 37 17.26 -1.34 -7.49
C LYS A 37 15.84 -0.98 -7.09
N CYS A 38 15.67 0.13 -6.39
CA CYS A 38 14.39 0.66 -5.92
C CYS A 38 13.74 1.64 -6.91
N VAL A 39 13.82 1.38 -8.23
CA VAL A 39 13.12 2.21 -9.24
C VAL A 39 11.60 2.02 -9.19
N ALA A 40 10.86 3.03 -9.66
CA ALA A 40 9.39 3.07 -9.63
C ALA A 40 8.74 1.79 -10.18
N GLU A 41 9.26 1.24 -11.28
CA GLU A 41 8.75 0.01 -11.89
C GLU A 41 8.89 -1.20 -10.96
N LYS A 42 10.02 -1.28 -10.24
CA LYS A 42 10.27 -2.37 -9.28
C LYS A 42 9.47 -2.19 -7.99
N MET A 43 9.30 -0.95 -7.53
CA MET A 43 8.40 -0.64 -6.42
C MET A 43 6.96 -1.07 -6.72
N ALA A 44 6.44 -0.65 -7.87
CA ALA A 44 5.10 -1.01 -8.31
C ALA A 44 4.96 -2.53 -8.46
N LYS A 45 5.95 -3.23 -9.02
CA LYS A 45 5.94 -4.70 -9.10
C LYS A 45 5.93 -5.39 -7.73
N ALA A 46 6.65 -4.86 -6.74
CA ALA A 46 6.62 -5.37 -5.38
C ALA A 46 5.32 -5.04 -4.60
N GLY A 47 4.33 -4.43 -5.26
CA GLY A 47 3.04 -4.11 -4.68
C GLY A 47 2.98 -2.74 -3.99
N PHE A 48 4.00 -1.89 -4.17
CA PHE A 48 4.02 -0.56 -3.56
C PHE A 48 3.44 0.50 -4.48
N TYR A 49 2.79 1.50 -3.87
CA TYR A 49 2.47 2.77 -4.49
C TYR A 49 2.99 3.90 -3.60
N HIS A 50 3.34 5.02 -4.23
CA HIS A 50 3.96 6.17 -3.57
C HIS A 50 2.94 6.98 -2.79
N THR A 51 3.18 7.17 -1.49
CA THR A 51 2.32 7.86 -0.53
C THR A 51 3.12 8.88 0.28
N PRO A 52 3.73 9.88 -0.38
CA PRO A 52 4.62 10.81 0.28
C PRO A 52 3.87 11.72 1.24
N THR A 53 4.53 12.08 2.34
CA THR A 53 4.12 13.19 3.22
C THR A 53 5.19 14.28 3.20
N SER A 54 4.96 15.40 3.90
CA SER A 54 5.99 16.44 4.05
C SER A 54 7.25 15.92 4.73
N ASP A 55 7.07 15.01 5.69
CA ASP A 55 8.14 14.52 6.56
C ASP A 55 8.81 13.28 5.98
N TYR A 56 8.06 12.51 5.18
CA TYR A 56 8.48 11.25 4.56
C TYR A 56 8.25 11.29 3.04
N PRO A 57 9.15 11.94 2.28
CA PRO A 57 8.96 12.20 0.85
C PRO A 57 9.13 10.97 -0.04
N ASP A 58 9.67 9.87 0.50
CA ASP A 58 9.87 8.59 -0.18
C ASP A 58 9.01 7.47 0.43
N CYS A 59 7.99 7.82 1.21
CA CYS A 59 7.08 6.85 1.79
C CYS A 59 6.28 6.13 0.70
N VAL A 60 6.18 4.81 0.81
CA VAL A 60 5.37 3.95 -0.04
C VAL A 60 4.47 3.08 0.81
N THR A 61 3.32 2.69 0.26
CA THR A 61 2.35 1.80 0.92
C THR A 61 2.10 0.58 0.05
N CYS A 62 2.04 -0.61 0.66
CA CYS A 62 1.63 -1.82 -0.05
C CYS A 62 0.11 -1.82 -0.27
N PHE A 63 -0.35 -2.09 -1.51
CA PHE A 63 -1.78 -2.16 -1.82
C PHE A 63 -2.51 -3.34 -1.12
N ALA A 64 -1.80 -4.42 -0.80
CA ALA A 64 -2.39 -5.65 -0.30
C ALA A 64 -2.42 -5.70 1.24
N CYS A 65 -1.34 -5.29 1.90
CA CYS A 65 -1.19 -5.41 3.36
C CYS A 65 -1.12 -4.08 4.11
N MET A 66 -1.24 -2.94 3.43
CA MET A 66 -1.13 -1.59 4.01
C MET A 66 0.20 -1.24 4.66
N LYS A 67 1.23 -2.10 4.52
CA LYS A 67 2.53 -1.81 5.13
C LYS A 67 3.12 -0.55 4.48
N GLU A 68 3.36 0.45 5.31
CA GLU A 68 4.09 1.66 4.96
C GLU A 68 5.59 1.45 5.21
N LEU A 69 6.41 1.91 4.27
CA LEU A 69 7.88 1.91 4.35
C LEU A 69 8.43 3.21 3.76
N ASP A 70 9.46 3.75 4.39
CA ASP A 70 10.19 4.96 4.01
C ASP A 70 11.70 4.75 4.22
N GLY A 71 12.51 5.76 3.90
CA GLY A 71 13.97 5.70 4.12
C GLY A 71 14.69 4.77 3.15
N TRP A 72 14.24 4.72 1.90
CA TRP A 72 14.77 3.83 0.88
C TRP A 72 16.18 4.22 0.45
N GLU A 73 17.01 3.23 0.13
CA GLU A 73 18.35 3.39 -0.42
C GLU A 73 18.44 2.83 -1.84
N GLN A 74 19.43 3.32 -2.61
CA GLN A 74 19.61 2.95 -4.02
C GLN A 74 19.73 1.42 -4.26
N ASN A 75 20.25 0.68 -3.29
CA ASN A 75 20.53 -0.75 -3.41
C ASN A 75 19.44 -1.65 -2.86
N ASP A 76 18.37 -1.08 -2.29
CA ASP A 76 17.27 -1.82 -1.72
C ASP A 76 16.47 -2.52 -2.80
N ASP A 77 16.18 -3.79 -2.56
CA ASP A 77 15.27 -4.56 -3.40
C ASP A 77 13.86 -4.47 -2.80
N PRO A 78 12.88 -3.88 -3.53
CA PRO A 78 11.55 -3.66 -2.99
C PRO A 78 10.85 -4.94 -2.55
N PHE A 79 11.05 -6.07 -3.24
CA PHE A 79 10.42 -7.33 -2.85
C PHE A 79 11.03 -7.85 -1.55
N GLN A 80 12.36 -7.82 -1.42
CA GLN A 80 13.05 -8.27 -0.21
C GLN A 80 12.69 -7.42 1.02
N GLU A 81 12.64 -6.10 0.87
CA GLU A 81 12.22 -5.22 1.97
C GLU A 81 10.75 -5.45 2.34
N HIS A 82 9.88 -5.68 1.36
CA HIS A 82 8.49 -6.04 1.64
C HIS A 82 8.38 -7.36 2.41
N GLU A 83 9.08 -8.41 1.97
CA GLU A 83 9.08 -9.71 2.66
C GLU A 83 9.64 -9.60 4.08
N LYS A 84 10.74 -8.87 4.27
CA LYS A 84 11.36 -8.64 5.57
C LYS A 84 10.42 -7.93 6.55
N HIS A 85 9.69 -6.92 6.08
CA HIS A 85 8.84 -6.07 6.92
C HIS A 85 7.38 -6.55 7.01
N SER A 86 6.94 -7.45 6.12
CA SER A 86 5.58 -8.01 6.08
C SER A 86 5.54 -9.38 5.38
N SER A 87 6.26 -10.36 5.92
CA SER A 87 6.37 -11.73 5.37
C SER A 87 5.05 -12.49 5.25
N LYS A 88 4.01 -12.04 5.96
CA LYS A 88 2.65 -12.58 5.90
C LYS A 88 1.73 -11.85 4.91
N CYS A 89 2.25 -10.87 4.16
CA CYS A 89 1.48 -10.19 3.14
C CYS A 89 0.96 -11.21 2.10
N PRO A 90 -0.34 -11.24 1.79
CA PRO A 90 -0.90 -12.22 0.86
C PRO A 90 -0.33 -12.07 -0.56
N PHE A 91 0.08 -10.85 -0.95
CA PHE A 91 0.75 -10.61 -2.23
C PHE A 91 2.17 -11.18 -2.26
N ILE A 92 2.94 -11.04 -1.17
CA ILE A 92 4.29 -11.61 -1.08
C ILE A 92 4.25 -13.14 -1.06
N GLN A 93 3.28 -13.72 -0.35
CA GLN A 93 3.12 -15.19 -0.29
C GLN A 93 2.74 -15.82 -1.64
N LEU A 94 2.11 -15.08 -2.54
CA LEU A 94 1.84 -15.56 -3.90
C LEU A 94 3.13 -15.72 -4.71
N ALA A 95 4.13 -14.87 -4.49
CA ALA A 95 5.44 -14.90 -5.14
C ALA A 95 5.36 -15.03 -6.69
N LYS A 96 4.41 -14.33 -7.30
CA LYS A 96 4.13 -14.32 -8.74
C LYS A 96 4.00 -12.90 -9.26
N ASP A 97 4.36 -12.69 -10.53
CA ASP A 97 4.01 -11.46 -11.25
C ASP A 97 2.49 -11.41 -11.48
N GLU A 98 1.91 -10.20 -11.53
CA GLU A 98 0.46 -10.04 -11.63
C GLU A 98 -0.14 -10.67 -12.89
N ASP A 99 0.61 -10.63 -14.00
CA ASP A 99 0.21 -11.18 -15.29
C ASP A 99 0.13 -12.72 -15.28
N ASP A 100 0.79 -13.37 -14.32
CA ASP A 100 0.84 -14.84 -14.17
C ASP A 100 -0.18 -15.37 -13.15
N MET A 101 -0.95 -14.49 -12.50
CA MET A 101 -1.94 -14.89 -11.51
C MET A 101 -3.19 -15.51 -12.16
N THR A 102 -3.67 -16.59 -11.57
CA THR A 102 -4.98 -17.15 -11.94
C THR A 102 -6.11 -16.31 -11.35
N PHE A 103 -7.31 -16.40 -11.95
CA PHE A 103 -8.50 -15.73 -11.42
C PHE A 103 -8.82 -16.12 -9.97
N GLU A 104 -8.61 -17.39 -9.62
CA GLU A 104 -8.80 -17.87 -8.24
C GLU A 104 -7.83 -17.20 -7.26
N GLU A 105 -6.55 -17.06 -7.64
CA GLU A 105 -5.53 -16.37 -6.84
C GLU A 105 -5.85 -14.89 -6.67
N VAL A 106 -6.32 -14.22 -7.73
CA VAL A 106 -6.76 -12.82 -7.67
C VAL A 106 -7.92 -12.66 -6.69
N ILE A 107 -8.94 -13.52 -6.74
CA ILE A 107 -10.06 -13.47 -5.79
C ILE A 107 -9.58 -13.71 -4.35
N LYS A 108 -8.71 -14.70 -4.13
CA LYS A 108 -8.16 -14.99 -2.80
C LYS A 108 -7.37 -13.82 -2.24
N LEU A 109 -6.52 -13.21 -3.07
CA LEU A 109 -5.75 -12.03 -2.71
C LEU A 109 -6.67 -10.86 -2.36
N GLU A 110 -7.68 -10.60 -3.19
CA GLU A 110 -8.62 -9.50 -2.97
C GLU A 110 -9.42 -9.70 -1.67
N ASN A 111 -9.90 -10.91 -1.41
CA ASN A 111 -10.58 -11.23 -0.16
C ASN A 111 -9.67 -11.00 1.05
N ALA A 112 -8.42 -11.49 1.00
CA ALA A 112 -7.46 -11.28 2.07
C ALA A 112 -7.16 -9.78 2.28
N ARG A 113 -7.01 -9.03 1.20
CA ARG A 113 -6.81 -7.58 1.23
C ARG A 113 -7.97 -6.86 1.90
N GLN A 114 -9.22 -7.20 1.57
CA GLN A 114 -10.39 -6.57 2.18
C GLN A 114 -10.51 -6.88 3.68
N MET A 115 -10.17 -8.10 4.09
CA MET A 115 -10.11 -8.45 5.52
C MET A 115 -9.05 -7.62 6.25
N LEU A 116 -7.83 -7.55 5.71
CA LEU A 116 -6.75 -6.75 6.30
C LEU A 116 -7.11 -5.25 6.37
N ARG A 117 -7.84 -4.73 5.37
CA ARG A 117 -8.36 -3.36 5.38
C ARG A 117 -9.31 -3.13 6.54
N PHE A 118 -10.28 -4.01 6.68
CA PHE A 118 -11.28 -3.90 7.72
C PHE A 118 -10.62 -3.94 9.10
N ASP A 119 -9.68 -4.87 9.31
CA ASP A 119 -8.93 -4.97 10.55
C ASP A 119 -8.15 -3.68 10.83
N HIS A 120 -7.42 -3.14 9.84
CA HIS A 120 -6.68 -1.89 9.98
C HIS A 120 -7.58 -0.69 10.31
N GLU A 121 -8.73 -0.57 9.65
CA GLU A 121 -9.70 0.50 9.89
C GLU A 121 -10.27 0.41 11.32
N VAL A 122 -10.69 -0.78 11.75
CA VAL A 122 -11.20 -1.03 13.11
C VAL A 122 -10.15 -0.69 14.16
N GLU A 123 -8.91 -1.17 14.00
CA GLU A 123 -7.83 -0.85 14.92
C GLU A 123 -7.53 0.65 14.99
N SER A 124 -7.60 1.36 13.86
CA SER A 124 -7.42 2.82 13.82
C SER A 124 -8.50 3.53 14.64
N TYR A 125 -9.76 3.08 14.53
CA TYR A 125 -10.85 3.62 15.35
C TYR A 125 -10.67 3.31 16.84
N ILE A 126 -10.25 2.09 17.20
CA ILE A 126 -9.96 1.71 18.59
C ILE A 126 -8.88 2.64 19.16
N ARG A 127 -7.75 2.82 18.47
CA ARG A 127 -6.66 3.71 18.93
C ARG A 127 -7.10 5.15 19.10
N LYS A 128 -7.95 5.67 18.21
CA LYS A 128 -8.51 7.03 18.33
C LYS A 128 -9.39 7.16 19.56
N PHE A 129 -10.24 6.18 19.81
CA PHE A 129 -11.11 6.14 20.97
C PHE A 129 -10.30 6.06 22.28
N GLU A 130 -9.27 5.20 22.32
CA GLU A 130 -8.36 5.10 23.47
C GLU A 130 -7.65 6.42 23.77
N ARG A 131 -7.15 7.12 22.73
CA ARG A 131 -6.54 8.45 22.89
C ARG A 131 -7.54 9.44 23.48
N GLN A 132 -8.76 9.51 22.95
CA GLN A 132 -9.79 10.40 23.47
C GLN A 132 -10.13 10.11 24.93
N CYS A 133 -10.21 8.82 25.31
CA CYS A 133 -10.42 8.44 26.70
C CYS A 133 -9.27 8.90 27.60
N ASN A 134 -8.02 8.76 27.17
CA ASN A 134 -6.86 9.22 27.93
C ASN A 134 -6.83 10.74 28.08
N ASP A 135 -7.10 11.49 27.00
CA ASP A 135 -7.17 12.96 27.05
C ASP A 135 -8.21 13.44 28.08
N VAL A 136 -9.37 12.78 28.12
CA VAL A 136 -10.42 13.07 29.14
C VAL A 136 -9.93 12.75 30.55
N LEU A 137 -9.23 11.63 30.76
CA LEU A 137 -8.71 11.26 32.09
C LEU A 137 -7.64 12.24 32.59
N ASP A 138 -6.77 12.70 31.70
CA ASP A 138 -5.73 13.70 32.00
C ASP A 138 -6.35 15.05 32.39
N ASP A 139 -7.47 15.45 31.78
CA ASP A 139 -8.20 16.69 32.14
C ASP A 139 -8.80 16.66 33.56
N TYR A 140 -8.96 15.48 34.17
CA TYR A 140 -9.52 15.30 35.52
C TYR A 140 -8.46 14.95 36.60
N SER A 141 -7.18 14.90 36.25
CA SER A 141 -6.06 14.53 37.14
C SER A 141 -5.29 15.75 37.65
#